data_AF-A0A9D4HY23-F1
#
_entry.id   AF-A0A9D4HY23-F1
#
_cell.length_a   1.000
_cell.length_b   1.000
_cell.length_c   1.000
_cell.angle_alpha   90.00
_cell.angle_beta   90.00
_cell.angle_gamma   90.00
#
_symmetry.space_group_name_H-M   'P 1'
#
loop_
_entity.id
_entity.type
_entity.pdbx_description
1 polymer ?
#
loop_
_entity_poly.entity_id
_entity_poly.type
_entity_poly.pdbx_seq_one_letter_code
_entity_poly.pdbx_strand_id
1 'polypeptide(L)'
;MHRPPSGPVFISLSATFGPIRDSAIAKVLEEGIKLAGLEGQGYSAKSFRPTVVTTAVENHVDRKVGRWNNSEVFFAHYVHSKPPQDFTAGLLNHESC
;
A
#
# COMPACT_ATOMS: atom_id res chain seq x y z
N MET A 1 -5.08 -11.28 -28.99
CA MET A 1 -4.40 -10.35 -28.06
C MET A 1 -5.11 -9.01 -28.13
N HIS A 2 -5.84 -8.62 -27.08
CA HIS A 2 -6.51 -7.32 -27.00
C HIS A 2 -5.46 -6.28 -26.59
N ARG A 3 -5.06 -5.39 -27.52
CA ARG A 3 -4.12 -4.31 -27.21
C ARG A 3 -4.84 -3.35 -26.25
N PRO A 4 -4.30 -3.06 -25.05
CA PRO A 4 -4.93 -2.08 -24.18
C PRO A 4 -5.03 -0.74 -24.92
N PRO A 5 -6.09 0.06 -24.68
CA PRO A 5 -6.26 1.36 -25.32
C PRO A 5 -4.99 2.19 -25.12
N SER A 6 -4.51 2.83 -26.19
CA SER A 6 -3.22 3.55 -26.21
C SER A 6 -3.21 4.85 -25.40
N GLY A 7 -4.23 5.08 -24.58
CA GLY A 7 -4.43 6.30 -23.80
C GLY A 7 -4.28 6.05 -22.30
N PRO A 8 -4.14 7.12 -21.50
CA PRO A 8 -4.14 7.02 -20.05
C PRO A 8 -5.47 6.47 -19.54
N VAL A 9 -5.41 5.52 -18.60
CA VAL A 9 -6.60 4.93 -17.95
C VAL A 9 -7.28 5.95 -17.02
N PHE A 10 -6.48 6.81 -16.37
CA PHE A 10 -6.96 7.88 -15.50
C PHE A 10 -6.62 9.24 -16.11
N ILE A 11 -7.66 10.04 -16.38
CA ILE A 11 -7.56 11.36 -16.98
C ILE A 11 -7.93 12.45 -15.98
N SER A 12 -7.33 13.61 -16.16
CA SER A 12 -7.76 14.86 -15.55
C SER A 12 -9.05 15.34 -16.22
N LEU A 13 -9.96 15.93 -15.44
CA LEU A 13 -11.17 16.59 -15.97
C LEU A 13 -10.93 18.06 -16.34
N SER A 14 -9.66 18.51 -16.33
CA SER A 14 -9.28 19.82 -16.88
C SER A 14 -9.53 19.87 -18.39
N ALA A 15 -9.67 21.08 -18.96
CA ALA A 15 -9.97 21.29 -20.39
C ALA A 15 -9.08 20.51 -21.38
N THR A 16 -7.87 20.14 -20.99
CA THR A 16 -6.92 19.37 -21.82
C THR A 16 -7.06 17.84 -21.73
N PHE A 17 -7.90 17.31 -20.85
CA PHE A 17 -8.15 15.87 -20.62
C PHE A 17 -6.90 14.97 -20.61
N GLY A 18 -5.79 15.50 -20.08
CA GLY A 18 -4.51 14.81 -20.02
C GLY A 18 -4.44 13.76 -18.91
N PRO A 19 -3.32 13.01 -18.81
CA PRO A 19 -3.11 12.07 -17.71
C PRO A 19 -3.15 12.77 -16.35
N ILE A 20 -3.73 12.10 -15.34
CA ILE A 20 -3.67 12.60 -13.96
C ILE A 20 -2.21 12.63 -13.47
N ARG A 21 -1.87 13.67 -12.69
CA ARG A 21 -0.55 13.79 -12.07
C ARG A 21 -0.44 12.86 -10.85
N ASP A 22 0.74 12.30 -10.65
CA ASP A 22 1.11 11.52 -9.47
C ASP A 22 0.82 12.27 -8.14
N SER A 23 1.12 13.56 -8.10
CA SER A 23 0.84 14.44 -6.96
C SER A 23 -0.64 14.59 -6.64
N ALA A 24 -1.53 14.51 -7.63
CA ALA A 24 -2.96 14.53 -7.40
C ALA A 24 -3.44 13.21 -6.78
N ILE A 25 -2.92 12.07 -7.26
CA ILE A 25 -3.19 10.76 -6.66
C ILE A 25 -2.68 10.72 -5.22
N ALA A 26 -1.46 11.21 -4.98
CA ALA A 26 -0.89 11.25 -3.64
C ALA A 26 -1.81 12.00 -2.67
N LYS A 27 -2.33 13.18 -3.05
CA LYS A 27 -3.26 13.94 -2.21
C LYS A 27 -4.54 13.16 -1.87
N VAL A 28 -5.14 12.47 -2.84
CA VAL A 28 -6.34 11.64 -2.59
C VAL A 28 -6.04 10.54 -1.56
N LEU A 29 -4.87 9.91 -1.66
CA LEU A 29 -4.46 8.86 -0.72
C LEU A 29 -4.16 9.43 0.68
N GLU A 30 -3.51 10.59 0.77
CA GLU A 30 -3.27 11.29 2.05
C GLU A 30 -4.59 11.72 2.71
N GLU A 31 -5.56 12.19 1.93
CA GLU A 31 -6.91 12.48 2.45
C GLU A 31 -7.58 11.22 3.00
N GLY A 32 -7.44 10.07 2.33
CA GLY A 32 -7.91 8.78 2.84
C GLY A 32 -7.28 8.40 4.17
N ILE A 33 -5.96 8.60 4.33
CA ILE A 33 -5.24 8.37 5.60
C ILE A 33 -5.80 9.27 6.70
N LYS A 34 -6.01 10.56 6.38
CA LYS A 34 -6.59 11.52 7.31
C LYS A 34 -8.00 11.13 7.76
N LEU A 35 -8.86 10.77 6.81
CA LEU A 35 -10.25 10.34 7.09
C LEU A 35 -10.31 9.05 7.92
N ALA A 36 -9.31 8.17 7.81
CA ALA A 36 -9.17 6.97 8.63
C ALA A 36 -8.62 7.25 10.04
N GLY A 37 -8.30 8.51 10.38
CA GLY A 37 -7.69 8.86 11.69
C GLY A 37 -6.23 8.42 11.83
N LEU A 38 -5.55 8.14 10.72
CA LEU A 38 -4.17 7.66 10.69
C LEU A 38 -3.13 8.78 10.48
N GLU A 39 -3.59 10.04 10.40
CA GLU A 39 -2.72 11.22 10.28
C GLU A 39 -1.75 11.32 11.47
N GLY A 40 -0.48 11.59 11.21
CA GLY A 40 0.56 11.73 12.24
C GLY A 40 1.17 10.42 12.74
N GLN A 41 0.64 9.25 12.35
CA GLN A 41 1.18 7.94 12.76
C GLN A 41 2.29 7.42 11.83
N GLY A 42 2.89 8.29 11.01
CA GLY A 42 3.95 7.91 10.06
C GLY A 42 3.46 7.26 8.76
N TYR A 43 2.14 7.19 8.54
CA TYR A 43 1.57 6.74 7.26
C TYR A 43 1.61 7.84 6.20
N SER A 44 1.81 7.43 4.95
CA SER A 44 1.76 8.31 3.77
C SER A 44 1.17 7.55 2.58
N ALA A 45 0.95 8.23 1.45
CA ALA A 45 0.52 7.62 0.20
C ALA A 45 1.44 6.46 -0.24
N LYS A 46 2.72 6.48 0.15
CA LYS A 46 3.68 5.39 -0.15
C LYS A 46 3.43 4.13 0.67
N SER A 47 2.72 4.23 1.81
CA SER A 47 2.42 3.10 2.70
C SER A 47 1.43 2.11 2.07
N PHE A 48 0.59 2.54 1.13
CA PHE A 48 -0.41 1.66 0.48
C PHE A 48 0.22 0.47 -0.24
N ARG A 49 1.35 0.68 -0.95
CA ARG A 49 1.98 -0.39 -1.73
C ARG A 49 2.53 -1.52 -0.85
N PRO A 50 3.35 -1.24 0.19
CA PRO A 50 3.74 -2.26 1.18
C PRO A 50 2.55 -2.96 1.87
N THR A 51 1.47 -2.24 2.22
CA THR A 51 0.29 -2.85 2.84
C THR A 51 -0.35 -3.90 1.92
N VAL A 52 -0.58 -3.57 0.66
CA VAL A 52 -1.14 -4.51 -0.33
C VAL A 52 -0.20 -5.70 -0.54
N VAL A 53 1.11 -5.46 -0.58
CA VAL A 53 2.11 -6.52 -0.73
C VAL A 53 2.11 -7.49 0.44
N THR A 54 2.05 -6.96 1.66
CA THR A 54 2.01 -7.78 2.88
C THR A 54 0.79 -8.71 2.84
N THR A 55 -0.39 -8.17 2.52
CA THR A 55 -1.63 -8.96 2.38
C THR A 55 -1.54 -9.98 1.24
N ALA A 56 -0.93 -9.62 0.11
CA ALA A 56 -0.79 -10.53 -1.02
C ALA A 56 0.09 -11.75 -0.67
N VAL A 57 1.19 -11.53 0.05
CA VAL A 57 2.07 -12.62 0.52
C VAL A 57 1.35 -13.55 1.49
N GLU A 58 0.54 -13.00 2.40
CA GLU A 58 -0.29 -13.80 3.31
C GLU A 58 -1.29 -14.70 2.58
N ASN A 59 -1.77 -14.26 1.42
CA ASN A 59 -2.66 -15.02 0.55
C ASN A 59 -1.91 -15.86 -0.51
N HIS A 60 -0.61 -16.11 -0.29
CA HIS A 60 0.25 -16.90 -1.17
C HIS A 60 0.35 -16.40 -2.62
N VAL A 61 0.17 -15.09 -2.84
CA VAL A 61 0.34 -14.47 -4.17
C VAL A 61 1.83 -14.30 -4.48
N ASP A 62 2.26 -14.75 -5.66
CA ASP A 62 3.65 -14.67 -6.11
C ASP A 62 4.11 -13.20 -6.33
N ARG A 63 5.29 -12.86 -5.82
CA ARG A 63 5.99 -11.57 -6.02
C ARG A 63 6.08 -11.15 -7.50
N LYS A 64 6.05 -12.08 -8.44
CA LYS A 64 6.05 -11.79 -9.88
C LYS A 64 4.90 -10.88 -10.30
N VAL A 65 3.77 -10.90 -9.58
CA VAL A 65 2.60 -10.05 -9.87
C VAL A 65 2.95 -8.56 -9.81
N GLY A 66 3.78 -8.12 -8.86
CA GLY A 66 4.25 -6.74 -8.80
C GLY A 66 5.62 -6.50 -9.40
N ARG A 67 6.12 -7.45 -10.21
CA ARG A 67 7.37 -7.35 -10.97
C ARG A 67 8.62 -7.10 -10.11
N TRP A 68 8.67 -7.66 -8.90
CA TRP A 68 9.89 -7.61 -8.07
C TRP A 68 10.87 -8.71 -8.48
N ASN A 69 12.02 -8.30 -9.02
CA ASN A 69 13.06 -9.22 -9.45
C ASN A 69 13.97 -9.67 -8.29
N ASN A 70 14.19 -8.81 -7.29
CA ASN A 70 15.02 -9.10 -6.12
C ASN A 70 14.14 -9.43 -4.91
N SER A 71 14.30 -10.64 -4.38
CA SER A 71 13.57 -11.12 -3.20
C SER A 71 13.92 -10.38 -1.92
N GLU A 72 15.19 -10.04 -1.72
CA GLU A 72 15.63 -9.35 -0.50
C GLU A 72 15.02 -7.97 -0.41
N VAL A 73 15.06 -7.18 -1.50
CA VAL A 73 14.45 -5.84 -1.55
C VAL A 73 12.93 -5.93 -1.36
N PHE A 74 12.30 -6.98 -1.90
CA PHE A 74 10.87 -7.22 -1.74
C PHE A 74 10.50 -7.46 -0.26
N PHE A 75 11.17 -8.41 0.40
CA PHE A 75 10.86 -8.73 1.80
C PHE A 75 11.32 -7.63 2.77
N ALA A 76 12.46 -6.98 2.52
CA ALA A 76 13.00 -5.96 3.43
C ALA A 76 12.23 -4.63 3.40
N HIS A 77 11.68 -4.23 2.25
CA HIS A 77 11.08 -2.90 2.10
C HIS A 77 9.57 -2.89 1.86
N TYR A 78 8.96 -4.02 1.48
CA TYR A 78 7.54 -4.07 1.11
C TYR A 78 6.71 -5.06 1.93
N VAL A 79 7.31 -6.08 2.53
CA VAL A 79 6.60 -7.00 3.41
C VAL A 79 6.82 -6.55 4.85
N HIS A 80 5.75 -6.13 5.52
CA HIS A 80 5.84 -5.74 6.92
C HIS A 80 5.81 -6.98 7.82
N SER A 81 6.70 -7.01 8.82
CA SER A 81 6.62 -7.95 9.93
C SER A 81 5.35 -7.66 10.72
N LYS A 82 4.36 -8.54 10.67
CA LYS A 82 3.24 -8.47 11.61
C LYS A 82 3.66 -9.11 12.93
N PRO A 83 3.36 -8.49 14.08
CA PRO A 83 3.45 -9.18 15.36
C PRO A 83 2.60 -10.46 15.29
N PRO A 84 3.00 -11.54 15.98
CA PRO A 84 2.16 -12.73 16.11
C PRO A 84 0.77 -12.34 16.59
N GLN A 85 -0.25 -13.08 16.16
CA GLN A 85 -1.66 -12.77 16.47
C GLN A 85 -1.91 -12.68 18.00
N ASP A 86 -1.10 -13.39 18.79
CA ASP A 86 -1.16 -13.44 20.26
C ASP A 86 -0.31 -12.37 20.95
N PHE A 87 0.39 -11.51 20.21
CA PHE A 87 1.29 -10.49 20.77
C PHE A 87 0.56 -9.55 21.73
N THR A 88 -0.65 -9.11 21.36
CA THR A 88 -1.48 -8.23 22.19
C THR A 88 -2.02 -8.95 23.43
N ALA A 89 -2.29 -10.26 23.34
CA ALA A 89 -2.72 -11.06 24.49
C ALA A 89 -1.60 -11.19 25.52
N GLY A 90 -0.34 -11.32 25.08
CA GLY A 90 0.82 -11.32 25.96
C GLY A 90 1.04 -9.98 26.68
N LEU A 91 0.79 -8.86 26.02
CA LEU A 91 0.93 -7.51 26.60
C LEU A 91 -0.15 -7.21 27.64
N LEU A 92 -1.42 -7.53 27.34
CA LEU A 92 -2.54 -7.28 28.26
C LEU A 92 -2.47 -8.15 29.52
N ASN A 93 -1.90 -9.35 29.42
CA ASN A 93 -1.71 -10.26 30.56
C ASN A 93 -0.48 -9.90 31.43
N HIS A 94 0.41 -9.02 30.95
CA HIS A 94 1.63 -8.62 31.69
C HIS A 94 1.39 -7.43 32.64
N GLU A 95 0.26 -6.73 32.53
CA GLU A 95 -0.13 -5.62 33.41
C GLU A 95 -0.89 -6.08 34.68
N SER A 96 -0.99 -7.38 34.92
CA SER A 96 -1.72 -7.98 36.07
C SER A 96 -0.82 -8.60 37.15
N CYS A 97 0.46 -8.21 37.23
CA CYS A 97 1.41 -8.69 38.25
C CYS A 97 1.94 -7.53 39.11
#